data_AF-A0A7Y6A418-F1
#
_entry.id   AF-A0A7Y6A418-F1
#
_cell.length_a   1.000
_cell.length_b   1.000
_cell.length_c   1.000
_cell.angle_alpha   90.00
_cell.angle_beta   90.00
_cell.angle_gamma   90.00
#
_symmetry.space_group_name_H-M   'P 1'
#
loop_
_entity.id
_entity.type
_entity.pdbx_description
1 polymer ?
#
loop_
_entity_poly.entity_id
_entity_poly.type
_entity_poly.pdbx_seq_one_letter_code
_entity_poly.pdbx_strand_id
1 'polypeptide(L)' 'MRVLVDGSSRSVRLVGIDTPETKDPRKPVQCFGDQASARAHELLDDQRVWLEFDPTQGREVRYGRLLAYVCSAIRR' A
#
# COMPACT_ATOMS: atom_id res chain seq x y z
N MET A 1 3.62 1.69 -1.20
CA MET A 1 3.73 2.27 0.15
C MET A 1 4.81 1.53 0.93
N ARG A 2 5.53 2.20 1.83
CA ARG A 2 6.45 1.55 2.77
C ARG A 2 5.88 1.63 4.18
N VAL A 3 6.04 0.56 4.94
CA VAL A 3 5.61 0.46 6.34
C VAL A 3 6.78 -0.05 7.16
N LEU A 4 6.91 0.44 8.40
CA LEU A 4 7.87 -0.09 9.35
C LEU A 4 7.21 -1.25 10.11
N VAL A 5 7.73 -2.47 9.93
CA VAL A 5 7.26 -3.66 10.66
C VAL A 5 8.47 -4.28 11.33
N ASP A 6 8.46 -4.39 12.66
CA ASP A 6 9.54 -4.97 13.47
C ASP A 6 10.93 -4.35 13.17
N GLY A 7 10.97 -3.02 13.00
CA GLY A 7 12.20 -2.28 12.69
C GLY A 7 12.68 -2.42 11.23
N SER A 8 11.98 -3.20 10.40
CA SER A 8 12.29 -3.38 8.98
C SER A 8 11.30 -2.62 8.09
N SER A 9 11.81 -1.77 7.19
CA SER A 9 10.99 -1.09 6.19
C SER A 9 10.57 -2.08 5.10
N ARG A 10 9.28 -2.43 5.05
CA ARG A 10 8.71 -3.34 4.03
C ARG A 10 7.83 -2.58 3.04
N SER A 11 7.85 -3.00 1.78
CA SER A 11 6.96 -2.45 0.76
C SER A 11 5.63 -3.20 0.75
N VAL A 12 4.51 -2.48 0.83
CA VAL A 12 3.15 -3.04 0.80
C VAL A 12 2.45 -2.61 -0.49
N ARG A 13 1.81 -3.59 -1.14
CA ARG A 13 0.80 -3.39 -2.18
C ARG A 13 -0.58 -3.52 -1.55
N LEU A 14 -1.37 -2.46 -1.69
CA LEU A 14 -2.72 -2.39 -1.15
C LEU A 14 -3.64 -3.32 -1.96
N VAL A 15 -4.33 -4.21 -1.26
CA VAL A 15 -5.36 -5.06 -1.88
C VAL A 15 -6.63 -4.22 -2.05
N GLY A 16 -7.34 -4.40 -3.17
CA GLY A 16 -8.60 -3.70 -3.44
C GLY A 16 -8.45 -2.25 -3.92
N ILE A 17 -7.23 -1.71 -3.99
CA ILE A 17 -6.95 -0.43 -4.64
C ILE A 17 -6.14 -0.70 -5.89
N ASP A 18 -6.79 -0.65 -7.04
CA ASP A 18 -6.11 -0.67 -8.33
C ASP A 18 -5.64 0.76 -8.62
N THR A 19 -4.60 1.20 -7.90
CA THR A 19 -4.02 2.51 -8.20
C THR A 19 -3.43 2.42 -9.60
N PRO A 20 -3.76 3.35 -10.50
CA PRO A 20 -3.09 3.43 -11.78
C PRO A 20 -1.59 3.52 -11.54
N GLU A 21 -0.83 2.63 -12.18
CA GLU A 21 0.58 2.44 -11.87
C GLU A 21 1.39 3.64 -12.40
N THR A 22 1.50 4.70 -11.59
CA THR A 22 2.25 5.94 -11.85
C THR A 22 3.76 5.71 -12.00
N LYS A 23 4.24 4.49 -11.72
CA LYS A 23 5.66 4.13 -11.75
C LYS A 23 6.06 3.18 -12.88
N ASP A 24 5.15 2.81 -13.79
CA ASP A 24 5.53 2.07 -14.99
C ASP A 24 6.04 3.06 -16.05
N PRO A 25 7.35 3.12 -16.35
CA PRO A 25 7.90 4.04 -17.35
C PRO A 25 7.41 3.75 -18.77
N ARG A 26 6.74 2.61 -18.99
CA ARG A 26 6.19 2.21 -20.30
C ARG A 26 4.76 2.69 -20.51
N LYS A 27 4.10 3.23 -19.48
CA LYS A 27 2.71 3.68 -19.55
C LYS A 27 2.62 5.15 -19.18
N PRO A 28 1.77 5.94 -19.86
CA PRO A 28 1.47 7.28 -19.40
C PRO A 28 0.82 7.19 -18.02
N VAL A 29 1.16 8.14 -17.14
CA VAL A 29 0.49 8.32 -15.85
C VAL A 29 -1.01 8.42 -16.11
N GLN A 30 -1.79 7.50 -15.54
CA GLN A 30 -3.23 7.51 -15.75
C GLN A 30 -3.87 8.61 -14.89
N CYS A 31 -5.02 9.13 -15.34
CA CYS A 31 -5.74 10.20 -14.65
C CYS A 31 -5.95 9.88 -13.17
N PHE A 32 -5.77 10.89 -12.30
CA PHE A 32 -5.92 10.81 -10.85
C PHE A 32 -4.91 9.93 -10.09
N GLY A 33 -3.90 9.34 -10.77
CA GLY A 33 -2.88 8.53 -10.08
C GLY A 33 -2.07 9.32 -9.05
N ASP A 34 -1.63 10.53 -9.42
CA ASP A 34 -0.86 11.39 -8.52
C ASP A 34 -1.71 11.90 -7.35
N GLN A 35 -2.98 12.21 -7.58
CA GLN A 35 -3.91 12.66 -6.53
C GLN A 35 -4.26 11.52 -5.57
N ALA A 36 -4.45 10.30 -6.08
CA ALA A 36 -4.64 9.11 -5.24
C ALA A 36 -3.39 8.83 -4.38
N SER A 37 -2.19 9.00 -4.95
CA SER A 37 -0.93 8.86 -4.22
C SER A 37 -0.80 9.94 -3.14
N ALA A 38 -1.03 11.20 -3.47
CA ALA A 38 -0.97 12.31 -2.51
C ALA A 38 -1.96 12.12 -1.35
N ARG A 39 -3.20 11.72 -1.67
CA ARG A 39 -4.22 11.47 -0.64
C ARG A 39 -3.87 10.29 0.25
N ALA A 40 -3.27 9.24 -0.29
CA ALA A 40 -2.78 8.12 0.51
C ALA A 40 -1.66 8.55 1.47
N HIS A 41 -0.73 9.41 1.01
CA HIS A 41 0.30 10.00 1.87
C HIS A 41 -0.31 10.84 3.00
N GLU A 42 -1.25 11.75 2.68
CA GLU A 42 -1.95 12.57 3.68
C GLU A 42 -2.67 11.73 4.76
N LEU A 43 -3.22 10.57 4.40
CA LEU A 43 -3.99 9.73 5.29
C LEU A 43 -3.15 8.75 6.12
N LEU A 44 -1.98 8.34 5.61
CA LEU A 44 -1.24 7.19 6.12
C LEU A 44 0.17 7.54 6.59
N ASP A 45 0.77 8.66 6.16
CA ASP A 45 2.09 9.07 6.63
C ASP A 45 2.06 9.38 8.13
N ASP A 46 3.06 8.89 8.85
CA ASP A 46 3.22 8.96 10.30
C ASP A 46 2.03 8.41 11.14
N GLN A 47 1.09 7.68 10.51
CA GLN A 47 -0.02 7.04 11.20
C GLN A 47 0.30 5.60 11.59
N ARG A 48 -0.22 5.16 12.74
CA ARG A 48 -0.26 3.73 13.10
C ARG A 48 -1.43 3.09 12.37
N VAL A 49 -1.13 2.09 11.56
CA VAL A 49 -2.10 1.39 10.74
C VAL A 49 -2.06 -0.11 11.02
N TRP A 50 -3.20 -0.76 10.85
CA TRP A 50 -3.30 -2.21 10.88
C TRP A 50 -3.19 -2.77 9.46
N LEU A 51 -2.34 -3.79 9.30
CA LEU A 51 -2.22 -4.53 8.06
C LEU A 51 -3.02 -5.82 8.17
N GLU A 52 -4.09 -5.91 7.39
CA GLU A 52 -4.91 -7.11 7.31
C GLU A 52 -4.52 -7.90 6.05
N PHE A 53 -4.06 -9.14 6.26
CA PHE A 53 -3.59 -10.01 5.18
C PHE A 53 -4.70 -10.93 4.73
N ASP A 54 -4.89 -11.05 3.42
CA ASP A 54 -5.80 -12.04 2.85
C ASP A 54 -5.13 -13.43 2.87
N PRO A 55 -5.70 -14.43 3.58
CA PRO A 55 -5.12 -15.76 3.66
C PRO A 55 -5.15 -16.52 2.33
N THR A 56 -5.99 -16.12 1.37
CA THR A 56 -6.15 -16.75 0.06
C THR A 56 -5.16 -16.26 -0.99
N GLN A 57 -4.61 -15.05 -0.81
CA GLN A 57 -3.73 -14.39 -1.80
C GLN A 57 -2.22 -14.59 -1.53
N GLY A 58 -1.87 -15.23 -0.42
CA GLY A 58 -0.48 -15.34 0.04
C GLY A 58 0.06 -13.99 0.57
N ARG A 59 0.88 -14.04 1.62
CA ARG A 59 1.37 -12.81 2.29
C ARG A 59 2.41 -12.04 1.46
N GLU A 60 3.12 -12.74 0.57
CA GLU A 60 4.21 -12.18 -0.22
C GLU A 60 3.93 -12.33 -1.72
N VAL A 61 4.01 -11.21 -2.43
CA VAL A 61 4.04 -11.19 -3.90
C VAL A 61 5.48 -11.36 -4.34
N ARG A 62 5.65 -11.94 -5.53
CA ARG A 62 6.88 -11.81 -6.33
C ARG A 62 7.48 -10.41 -6.15
N TYR A 63 8.79 -10.36 -5.91
CA TYR A 63 9.59 -9.15 -5.62
C TYR A 63 9.54 -8.62 -4.17
N GLY A 64 9.18 -9.45 -3.18
CA GLY A 64 9.37 -9.10 -1.75
C GLY A 64 8.42 -8.01 -1.26
N ARG A 65 7.23 -7.90 -1.87
CA ARG A 65 6.18 -6.96 -1.47
C ARG A 65 5.11 -7.71 -0.69
N LEU A 66 4.62 -7.11 0.39
CA LEU A 66 3.48 -7.62 1.15
C LEU A 66 2.17 -7.26 0.44
N LEU A 67 1.20 -8.19 0.40
CA LEU A 67 -0.20 -7.89 0.06
C LEU A 67 -1.00 -7.74 1.33
N ALA A 68 -1.53 -6.54 1.56
CA ALA A 68 -2.38 -6.29 2.71
C ALA A 68 -3.41 -5.20 2.42
N TYR A 69 -4.54 -5.27 3.12
CA TYR A 69 -5.43 -4.14 3.33
C TYR A 69 -4.85 -3.27 4.46
N VAL A 70 -4.97 -1.95 4.32
CA VAL A 70 -4.56 -0.98 5.33
C VAL A 70 -5.80 -0.42 6.00
N CYS A 71 -5.89 -0.61 7.31
CA CYS A 71 -6.97 -0.09 8.15
C CYS A 71 -6.41 0.92 9.15
N SER A 72 -6.88 2.16 9.11
CA SER A 72 -6.52 3.22 10.09
C SER A 72 -7.30 3.12 11.40
N ALA A 73 -8.22 2.16 11.52
CA ALA A 73 -9.00 1.96 12.72
C ALA A 73 -8.11 1.47 13.86
N ILE A 74 -7.71 2.39 14.74
CA ILE A 74 -7.25 2.05 16.08
C ILE A 74 -8.43 1.34 16.76
N ARG A 75 -8.39 0.01 16.85
CA ARG A 75 -9.26 -0.71 17.78
C ARG A 75 -8.87 -0.24 19.18
N ARG A 76 -9.75 0.55 19.81
CA ARG A 76 -9.70 0.82 21.25
C ARG A 76 -9.84 -0.48 22.03
#